data_AF-A0A2E6SWD7-F1
#
_entry.id   AF-A0A2E6SWD7-F1
#
_cell.length_a   1.000
_cell.length_b   1.000
_cell.length_c   1.000
_cell.angle_alpha   90.00
_cell.angle_beta   90.00
_cell.angle_gamma   90.00
#
_symmetry.space_group_name_H-M   'P 1'
#
loop_
_entity.id
_entity.type
_entity.pdbx_description
1 polymer ?
#
loop_
_entity_poly.entity_id
_entity_poly.type
_entity_poly.pdbx_seq_one_letter_code
_entity_poly.pdbx_strand_id
1 'polypeptide(L)'
;MKNKILLACIFLLSIQFSYAQISYKKRIEFELNNGYTNEKILEFGENGFIISSRAAKTSKKGKEWKYEKFDTNLKRVKSKSIYLGKKFYSDESYTSSTRNHRFFRDKKGNFTLVTINALNLEIEKVSGVLPKKTSVRDMAVIGDFAFLKAVSKKQPFLFSINWKTGAKRLIPLVIEGAKMKKVSVKNFQVSEQNNEIYVFVKVPKSKKASDLHVIRLNSFGEKQDQFNLTAEIDKNIVEITASKVTDDEYIYTGTYSSKYINQSEGIFFCTAQRNKINQIEFYNFLDLENFLSYLPEKRQEKIKKKQRKKANKGKELTFNYSICPHDIIKTDDGYIFIGEAYYETYRTETRQVTSTVNGVTTTRTETYQVFDGYQYTHAMVAKFSHQGKLIWDQTFEMWSAYKPFYVKKFISIAEKNPKSLQLVYTSRNKIYAKSFGYDGQVQHASSSKEIKTGKEGDKVKYAFSNLDFWFDNFFIAYGKQKIKNTATEGKRKRKVLFVSKIQYK
;
A
#
# COMPACT_ATOMS: atom_id res chain seq x y z
N MET A 1 -45.23 4.47 60.30
CA MET A 1 -44.20 5.48 59.96
C MET A 1 -43.00 4.75 59.38
N LYS A 2 -42.89 4.73 58.05
CA LYS A 2 -41.98 5.55 57.22
C LYS A 2 -40.55 5.00 57.18
N ASN A 3 -40.26 4.31 56.06
CA ASN A 3 -39.05 4.39 55.23
C ASN A 3 -37.83 5.06 55.85
N LYS A 4 -36.67 4.39 55.77
CA LYS A 4 -35.48 4.95 55.10
C LYS A 4 -34.35 3.91 54.88
N ILE A 5 -34.19 3.52 53.61
CA ILE A 5 -32.93 3.51 52.83
C ILE A 5 -31.82 2.61 53.40
N LEU A 6 -31.71 1.32 53.05
CA LEU A 6 -31.14 0.78 51.80
C LEU A 6 -30.32 1.77 50.95
N LEU A 7 -29.13 2.16 51.43
CA LEU A 7 -28.05 2.67 50.58
C LEU A 7 -26.92 1.63 50.55
N ALA A 8 -27.23 0.45 50.02
CA ALA A 8 -26.21 -0.40 49.46
C ALA A 8 -25.64 0.38 48.25
N CYS A 9 -24.44 0.92 48.43
CA CYS A 9 -23.63 1.49 47.37
C CYS A 9 -23.41 0.42 46.30
N ILE A 10 -24.38 0.32 45.39
CA ILE A 10 -24.18 -0.10 44.02
C ILE A 10 -23.23 0.95 43.45
N PHE A 11 -21.94 0.73 43.69
CA PHE A 11 -20.89 1.22 42.81
C PHE A 11 -21.14 0.47 41.50
N LEU A 12 -22.10 0.99 40.72
CA LEU A 12 -22.20 0.76 39.31
C LEU A 12 -20.82 1.13 38.77
N LEU A 13 -19.96 0.12 38.63
CA LEU A 13 -18.95 0.08 37.59
C LEU A 13 -19.71 0.25 36.28
N SER A 14 -20.09 1.49 36.02
CA SER A 14 -20.23 2.01 34.68
C SER A 14 -18.79 1.99 34.15
N ILE A 15 -18.37 0.81 33.72
CA ILE A 15 -17.34 0.67 32.71
C ILE A 15 -17.92 1.47 31.55
N GLN A 16 -17.56 2.75 31.49
CA GLN A 16 -17.74 3.54 30.29
C GLN A 16 -16.85 2.88 29.27
N PHE A 17 -17.41 1.87 28.59
CA PHE A 17 -16.96 1.48 27.28
C PHE A 17 -17.09 2.77 26.46
N SER A 18 -15.97 3.49 26.34
CA SER A 18 -15.85 4.59 25.41
C SER A 18 -16.07 3.96 24.04
N TYR A 19 -17.31 4.08 23.56
CA TYR A 19 -17.67 3.58 22.25
C TYR A 19 -16.80 4.31 21.25
N ALA A 20 -15.94 3.58 20.56
CA ALA A 20 -15.01 4.26 19.69
C ALA A 20 -15.77 5.01 18.57
N GLN A 21 -15.75 6.34 18.63
CA GLN A 21 -16.57 7.26 17.87
C GLN A 21 -15.69 8.07 16.93
N ILE A 22 -16.09 8.06 15.65
CA ILE A 22 -15.43 8.86 14.62
C ILE A 22 -16.02 10.28 14.63
N SER A 23 -15.18 11.28 14.85
CA SER A 23 -15.55 12.70 14.93
C SER A 23 -14.78 13.53 13.89
N TYR A 24 -15.50 14.23 13.02
CA TYR A 24 -14.89 15.18 12.06
C TYR A 24 -14.49 16.47 12.78
N LYS A 25 -13.20 16.81 12.79
CA LYS A 25 -12.69 17.99 13.49
C LYS A 25 -12.55 19.20 12.59
N LYS A 26 -11.98 19.02 11.41
CA LYS A 26 -11.75 20.12 10.47
C LYS A 26 -11.72 19.62 9.05
N ARG A 27 -12.09 20.48 8.11
CA ARG A 27 -12.02 20.23 6.67
C ARG A 27 -11.55 21.49 5.95
N ILE A 28 -10.69 21.31 4.96
CA ILE A 28 -10.33 22.34 3.99
C ILE A 28 -10.61 21.81 2.57
N GLU A 29 -10.97 22.72 1.67
CA GLU A 29 -11.23 22.41 0.26
C GLU A 29 -10.45 23.38 -0.64
N PHE A 30 -9.92 22.85 -1.74
CA PHE A 30 -9.27 23.62 -2.79
C PHE A 30 -10.00 23.36 -4.10
N GLU A 31 -10.40 24.43 -4.80
CA GLU A 31 -10.93 24.27 -6.14
C GLU A 31 -9.87 23.70 -7.09
N LEU A 32 -10.23 22.64 -7.80
CA LEU A 32 -9.41 22.08 -8.85
C LEU A 32 -9.51 22.94 -10.12
N ASN A 33 -8.47 22.88 -10.97
CA ASN A 33 -8.28 23.72 -12.16
C ASN A 33 -7.87 25.17 -11.88
N ASN A 34 -7.25 25.42 -10.72
CA ASN A 34 -6.67 26.72 -10.34
C ASN A 34 -5.28 27.00 -10.98
N GLY A 35 -5.02 26.46 -12.16
CA GLY A 35 -3.70 26.53 -12.81
C GLY A 35 -2.70 25.46 -12.35
N TYR A 36 -3.05 24.59 -11.40
CA TYR A 36 -2.27 23.42 -10.99
C TYR A 36 -3.01 22.11 -11.31
N THR A 37 -2.23 21.03 -11.32
CA THR A 37 -2.67 19.66 -11.63
C THR A 37 -1.89 18.64 -10.80
N ASN A 38 -2.38 17.41 -10.76
CA ASN A 38 -1.73 16.26 -10.12
C ASN A 38 -1.39 16.49 -8.64
N GLU A 39 -2.35 17.06 -7.92
CA GLU A 39 -2.27 17.29 -6.48
C GLU A 39 -2.16 15.95 -5.75
N LYS A 40 -1.15 15.82 -4.89
CA LYS A 40 -0.94 14.68 -3.99
C LYS A 40 -0.77 15.20 -2.57
N ILE A 41 -1.40 14.52 -1.60
CA ILE A 41 -1.16 14.72 -0.17
C ILE A 41 -0.01 13.81 0.24
N LEU A 42 0.87 14.32 1.12
CA LEU A 42 1.98 13.60 1.73
C LEU A 42 1.89 13.84 3.24
N GLU A 43 1.59 12.79 3.99
CA GLU A 43 1.38 12.84 5.44
C GLU A 43 2.70 12.69 6.21
N PHE A 44 2.87 13.43 7.32
CA PHE A 44 4.08 13.39 8.16
C PHE A 44 3.75 13.43 9.67
N GLY A 45 2.62 12.84 10.06
CA GLY A 45 2.13 12.83 11.44
C GLY A 45 2.10 14.21 12.10
N GLU A 46 2.76 14.33 13.26
CA GLU A 46 2.84 15.58 14.02
C GLU A 46 3.48 16.75 13.24
N ASN A 47 4.29 16.46 12.22
CA ASN A 47 4.87 17.49 11.33
C ASN A 47 3.85 18.07 10.33
N GLY A 48 2.62 17.55 10.33
CA GLY A 48 1.54 17.99 9.47
C GLY A 48 1.48 17.21 8.16
N PHE A 49 1.26 17.92 7.05
CA PHE A 49 1.25 17.33 5.70
C PHE A 49 1.72 18.32 4.64
N ILE A 50 2.09 17.81 3.47
CA ILE A 50 2.47 18.60 2.30
C ILE A 50 1.51 18.31 1.15
N ILE A 51 0.98 19.37 0.53
CA ILE A 51 0.33 19.29 -0.78
C ILE A 51 1.39 19.50 -1.84
N SER A 52 1.65 18.49 -2.67
CA SER A 52 2.48 18.63 -3.86
C SER A 52 1.60 18.79 -5.09
N SER A 53 1.91 19.75 -5.96
CA SER A 53 1.16 20.04 -7.17
C SER A 53 2.08 20.44 -8.31
N ARG A 54 1.61 20.34 -9.55
CA ARG A 54 2.37 20.70 -10.75
C ARG A 54 1.61 21.73 -11.55
N ALA A 55 2.25 22.83 -11.93
CA ALA A 55 1.62 23.86 -12.76
C ALA A 55 1.09 23.25 -14.07
N ALA A 56 -0.09 23.68 -14.52
CA ALA A 56 -0.71 23.20 -15.75
C ALA A 56 0.09 23.63 -16.99
N LYS A 57 0.59 24.86 -16.99
CA LYS A 57 1.46 25.42 -18.03
C LYS A 57 2.94 25.23 -17.70
N THR A 58 3.80 25.39 -18.69
CA THR A 58 5.27 25.30 -18.55
C THR A 58 5.83 26.69 -18.83
N SER A 59 6.76 27.18 -18.01
CA SER A 59 7.38 28.49 -18.19
C SER A 59 8.74 28.37 -18.88
N LYS A 60 9.40 29.51 -19.17
CA LYS A 60 10.79 29.55 -19.66
C LYS A 60 11.77 28.84 -18.71
N LYS A 61 11.51 28.88 -17.39
CA LYS A 61 12.31 28.21 -16.34
C LYS A 61 12.06 26.70 -16.28
N GLY A 62 11.04 26.19 -16.98
CA GLY A 62 10.63 24.79 -16.96
C GLY A 62 9.24 24.58 -16.34
N LYS A 63 8.97 23.35 -15.92
CA LYS A 63 7.73 22.95 -15.27
C LYS A 63 7.84 23.19 -13.77
N GLU A 64 6.93 23.99 -13.23
CA GLU A 64 6.86 24.25 -11.79
C GLU A 64 6.23 23.08 -11.04
N TRP A 65 6.89 22.69 -9.96
CA TRP A 65 6.40 21.78 -8.94
C TRP A 65 6.35 22.54 -7.62
N LYS A 66 5.14 22.70 -7.10
CA LYS A 66 4.85 23.49 -5.89
C LYS A 66 4.56 22.56 -4.73
N TYR A 67 5.11 22.89 -3.57
CA TYR A 67 4.94 22.19 -2.31
C TYR A 67 4.42 23.15 -1.25
N GLU A 68 3.27 22.85 -0.69
CA GLU A 68 2.61 23.67 0.34
C GLU A 68 2.52 22.87 1.63
N LYS A 69 3.23 23.30 2.67
CA LYS A 69 3.20 22.69 4.00
C LYS A 69 2.00 23.19 4.78
N PHE A 70 1.33 22.28 5.46
CA PHE A 70 0.25 22.54 6.39
C PHE A 70 0.56 21.91 7.75
N ASP A 71 0.10 22.53 8.83
CA ASP A 71 0.21 22.00 10.19
C ASP A 71 -0.89 20.98 10.51
N THR A 72 -0.86 20.44 11.73
CA THR A 72 -1.85 19.49 12.26
C THR A 72 -3.26 20.09 12.45
N ASN A 73 -3.40 21.41 12.31
CA ASN A 73 -4.65 22.16 12.34
C ASN A 73 -5.12 22.57 10.94
N LEU A 74 -4.56 21.97 9.88
CA LEU A 74 -4.87 22.26 8.48
C LEU A 74 -4.63 23.73 8.09
N LYS A 75 -3.76 24.45 8.81
CA LYS A 75 -3.34 25.81 8.44
C LYS A 75 -2.08 25.73 7.58
N ARG A 76 -2.04 26.51 6.50
CA ARG A 76 -0.86 26.60 5.65
C ARG A 76 0.26 27.30 6.42
N VAL A 77 1.43 26.67 6.47
CA VAL A 77 2.62 27.17 7.16
C VAL A 77 3.61 27.80 6.17
N LYS A 78 3.89 27.11 5.06
CA LYS A 78 4.96 27.51 4.12
C LYS A 78 4.67 27.01 2.71
N SER A 79 5.25 27.66 1.72
CA SER A 79 5.22 27.18 0.33
C SER A 79 6.58 27.37 -0.33
N LYS A 80 6.97 26.41 -1.15
CA LYS A 80 8.15 26.47 -2.02
C LYS A 80 7.85 25.85 -3.36
N SER A 81 8.55 26.32 -4.38
CA SER A 81 8.47 25.79 -5.74
C SER A 81 9.85 25.41 -6.25
N ILE A 82 9.89 24.38 -7.09
CA ILE A 82 11.05 24.05 -7.90
C ILE A 82 10.66 24.05 -9.37
N TYR A 83 11.64 24.31 -10.24
CA TYR A 83 11.47 24.21 -11.68
C TYR A 83 12.33 23.07 -12.21
N LEU A 84 11.72 22.18 -13.00
CA LEU A 84 12.41 21.09 -13.68
C LEU A 84 12.21 21.21 -15.19
N GLY A 85 13.16 20.73 -15.99
CA GLY A 85 13.06 20.79 -17.45
C GLY A 85 11.77 20.13 -17.98
N LYS A 86 11.21 20.66 -19.07
CA LYS A 86 9.91 20.22 -19.62
C LYS A 86 9.80 18.73 -19.97
N LYS A 87 10.93 18.05 -20.14
CA LYS A 87 11.02 16.62 -20.48
C LYS A 87 11.01 15.69 -19.25
N PHE A 88 11.17 16.25 -18.05
CA PHE A 88 11.14 15.49 -16.80
C PHE A 88 9.70 15.14 -16.41
N TYR A 89 9.50 13.90 -16.00
CA TYR A 89 8.28 13.43 -15.34
C TYR A 89 8.61 12.82 -13.98
N SER A 90 7.64 12.84 -13.07
CA SER A 90 7.74 12.14 -11.77
C SER A 90 7.62 10.66 -12.07
N ASP A 91 8.63 9.88 -11.68
CA ASP A 91 8.71 8.44 -11.94
C ASP A 91 8.41 7.68 -10.66
N GLU A 92 9.24 7.86 -9.62
CA GLU A 92 9.06 7.22 -8.32
C GLU A 92 9.00 8.24 -7.16
N SER A 93 8.42 7.82 -6.03
CA SER A 93 8.43 8.59 -4.79
C SER A 93 8.44 7.69 -3.56
N TYR A 94 9.13 8.11 -2.51
CA TYR A 94 9.17 7.43 -1.22
C TYR A 94 8.99 8.45 -0.10
N THR A 95 8.17 8.14 0.89
CA THR A 95 7.89 9.02 2.04
C THR A 95 8.30 8.29 3.30
N SER A 96 9.26 8.86 4.03
CA SER A 96 9.57 8.48 5.42
C SER A 96 8.76 9.37 6.38
N SER A 97 8.90 9.14 7.69
CA SER A 97 8.24 9.96 8.73
C SER A 97 8.59 11.46 8.67
N THR A 98 9.74 11.82 8.11
CA THR A 98 10.25 13.20 8.12
C THR A 98 10.55 13.77 6.74
N ARG A 99 10.63 12.95 5.69
CA ARG A 99 11.05 13.38 4.35
C ARG A 99 10.26 12.70 3.24
N ASN A 100 10.01 13.44 2.17
CA ASN A 100 9.54 12.87 0.90
C ASN A 100 10.64 12.98 -0.16
N HIS A 101 10.97 11.87 -0.77
CA HIS A 101 11.92 11.75 -1.86
C HIS A 101 11.17 11.53 -3.16
N ARG A 102 11.49 12.29 -4.21
CA ARG A 102 10.84 12.19 -5.52
C ARG A 102 11.87 12.07 -6.62
N PHE A 103 11.81 10.98 -7.34
CA PHE A 103 12.67 10.70 -8.47
C PHE A 103 12.00 11.19 -9.75
N PHE A 104 12.62 12.18 -10.39
CA PHE A 104 12.20 12.68 -11.69
C PHE A 104 13.20 12.22 -12.75
N ARG A 105 12.73 11.83 -13.93
CA ARG A 105 13.61 11.57 -15.06
C ARG A 105 13.03 11.98 -16.40
N ASP A 106 13.90 12.06 -17.41
CA ASP A 106 13.51 12.18 -18.80
C ASP A 106 13.66 10.83 -19.56
N LYS A 107 13.25 10.81 -20.83
CA LYS A 107 13.36 9.62 -21.69
C LYS A 107 14.81 9.24 -22.03
N LYS A 108 15.79 10.13 -21.85
CA LYS A 108 17.21 9.88 -22.11
C LYS A 108 17.92 9.28 -20.90
N GLY A 109 17.26 9.24 -19.74
CA GLY A 109 17.81 8.73 -18.49
C GLY A 109 18.45 9.80 -17.61
N ASN A 110 18.38 11.08 -17.98
CA ASN A 110 18.75 12.16 -17.06
C ASN A 110 17.74 12.16 -15.91
N PHE A 111 18.23 12.29 -14.68
CA PHE A 111 17.38 12.28 -13.49
C PHE A 111 17.67 13.45 -12.56
N THR A 112 16.70 13.76 -11.71
CA THR A 112 16.84 14.62 -10.54
C THR A 112 16.07 13.97 -9.40
N LEU A 113 16.77 13.64 -8.31
CA LEU A 113 16.17 13.21 -7.07
C LEU A 113 15.98 14.44 -6.19
N VAL A 114 14.74 14.69 -5.79
CA VAL A 114 14.35 15.82 -4.95
C VAL A 114 13.96 15.29 -3.59
N THR A 115 14.65 15.74 -2.54
CA THR A 115 14.33 15.40 -1.15
C THR A 115 13.70 16.61 -0.47
N ILE A 116 12.53 16.44 0.14
CA ILE A 116 11.76 17.49 0.78
C ILE A 116 11.66 17.16 2.26
N ASN A 117 12.16 18.06 3.12
CA ASN A 117 12.05 17.94 4.57
C ASN A 117 10.66 18.43 5.02
N ALA A 118 9.93 17.57 5.74
CA ALA A 118 8.58 17.84 6.22
C ALA A 118 8.52 18.90 7.32
N LEU A 119 9.58 19.06 8.13
CA LEU A 119 9.62 19.98 9.25
C LEU A 119 9.73 21.44 8.79
N ASN A 120 10.64 21.74 7.86
CA ASN A 120 10.99 23.13 7.50
C ASN A 120 10.78 23.46 6.00
N LEU A 121 10.34 22.48 5.21
CA LEU A 121 10.19 22.54 3.76
C LEU A 121 11.50 22.85 3.04
N GLU A 122 12.65 22.47 3.60
CA GLU A 122 13.93 22.45 2.87
C GLU A 122 13.89 21.44 1.74
N ILE A 123 14.53 21.80 0.63
CA ILE A 123 14.53 21.00 -0.59
C ILE A 123 15.96 20.82 -1.05
N GLU A 124 16.40 19.57 -1.08
CA GLU A 124 17.68 19.15 -1.61
C GLU A 124 17.48 18.51 -2.98
N LYS A 125 18.48 18.66 -3.86
CA LYS A 125 18.43 18.10 -5.20
C LYS A 125 19.77 17.52 -5.58
N VAL A 126 19.74 16.28 -6.06
CA VAL A 126 20.89 15.67 -6.73
C VAL A 126 20.48 15.23 -8.12
N SER A 127 21.33 15.49 -9.11
CA SER A 127 21.08 15.16 -10.50
C SER A 127 22.13 14.18 -11.02
N GLY A 128 21.77 13.45 -12.07
CA GLY A 128 22.67 12.50 -12.70
C GLY A 128 22.06 11.86 -13.93
N VAL A 129 22.70 10.79 -14.40
CA VAL A 129 22.26 10.03 -15.57
C VAL A 129 22.21 8.56 -15.19
N LEU A 130 21.09 7.91 -15.49
CA LEU A 130 20.94 6.46 -15.36
C LEU A 130 21.73 5.73 -16.45
N PRO A 131 22.15 4.47 -16.23
CA PRO A 131 22.67 3.64 -17.29
C PRO A 131 21.72 3.59 -18.50
N LYS A 132 22.26 3.50 -19.72
CA LYS A 132 21.45 3.46 -20.95
C LYS A 132 20.42 2.33 -20.88
N LYS A 133 19.22 2.59 -21.42
CA LYS A 133 18.09 1.64 -21.52
C LYS A 133 17.60 1.13 -20.15
N THR A 134 17.71 1.95 -19.11
CA THR A 134 17.18 1.63 -17.77
C THR A 134 15.72 2.01 -17.65
N SER A 135 14.91 1.08 -17.13
CA SER A 135 13.59 1.33 -16.57
C SER A 135 13.67 1.20 -15.07
N VAL A 136 13.27 2.24 -14.34
CA VAL A 136 13.00 2.16 -12.91
C VAL A 136 11.61 1.56 -12.72
N ARG A 137 11.39 0.85 -11.60
CA ARG A 137 10.15 0.14 -11.27
C ARG A 137 9.66 0.40 -9.86
N ASP A 138 10.53 0.89 -8.98
CA ASP A 138 10.26 1.10 -7.56
C ASP A 138 11.39 1.90 -6.91
N MET A 139 11.12 2.50 -5.76
CA MET A 139 12.10 3.21 -4.96
C MET A 139 11.83 3.07 -3.46
N ALA A 140 12.87 2.81 -2.68
CA ALA A 140 12.85 3.01 -1.24
C ALA A 140 14.08 3.81 -0.79
N VAL A 141 14.01 4.38 0.40
CA VAL A 141 15.12 5.15 0.99
C VAL A 141 15.41 4.61 2.37
N ILE A 142 16.69 4.42 2.66
CA ILE A 142 17.18 4.07 4.00
C ILE A 142 18.44 4.89 4.28
N GLY A 143 18.45 5.57 5.43
CA GLY A 143 19.48 6.56 5.76
C GLY A 143 19.66 7.58 4.62
N ASP A 144 20.89 7.72 4.15
CA ASP A 144 21.26 8.70 3.14
C ASP A 144 21.11 8.21 1.68
N PHE A 145 20.62 6.99 1.46
CA PHE A 145 20.58 6.35 0.15
C PHE A 145 19.16 6.07 -0.32
N ALA A 146 18.83 6.59 -1.51
CA ALA A 146 17.68 6.15 -2.28
C ALA A 146 18.10 4.98 -3.19
N PHE A 147 17.40 3.87 -3.07
CA PHE A 147 17.60 2.66 -3.86
C PHE A 147 16.47 2.51 -4.87
N LEU A 148 16.83 2.44 -6.15
CA LEU A 148 15.91 2.23 -7.26
C LEU A 148 15.94 0.77 -7.70
N LYS A 149 14.78 0.11 -7.70
CA LYS A 149 14.61 -1.19 -8.39
C LYS A 149 14.58 -0.94 -9.88
N ALA A 150 15.59 -1.39 -10.60
CA ALA A 150 15.78 -1.05 -11.99
C ALA A 150 16.01 -2.28 -12.87
N VAL A 151 15.70 -2.13 -14.16
CA VAL A 151 15.93 -3.16 -15.18
C VAL A 151 16.60 -2.52 -16.38
N SER A 152 17.68 -3.11 -16.87
CA SER A 152 18.32 -2.75 -18.14
C SER A 152 18.59 -4.00 -18.94
N LYS A 153 18.27 -3.97 -20.24
CA LYS A 153 18.42 -5.14 -21.15
C LYS A 153 17.85 -6.46 -20.57
N LYS A 154 16.70 -6.38 -19.88
CA LYS A 154 16.01 -7.50 -19.19
C LYS A 154 16.73 -8.06 -17.94
N GLN A 155 17.76 -7.40 -17.44
CA GLN A 155 18.45 -7.80 -16.20
C GLN A 155 18.09 -6.83 -15.08
N PRO A 156 17.61 -7.33 -13.93
CA PRO A 156 17.33 -6.49 -12.78
C PRO A 156 18.62 -6.12 -12.02
N PHE A 157 18.62 -4.94 -11.43
CA PHE A 157 19.66 -4.44 -10.54
C PHE A 157 19.07 -3.41 -9.57
N LEU A 158 19.79 -3.10 -8.49
CA LEU A 158 19.51 -1.91 -7.69
C LEU A 158 20.45 -0.77 -8.10
N PHE A 159 19.93 0.45 -8.14
CA PHE A 159 20.73 1.66 -8.35
C PHE A 159 20.59 2.55 -7.12
N SER A 160 21.68 2.74 -6.37
CA SER A 160 21.67 3.61 -5.20
C SER A 160 22.14 5.02 -5.55
N ILE A 161 21.51 6.01 -4.92
CA ILE A 161 21.84 7.43 -5.03
C ILE A 161 21.90 7.98 -3.61
N ASN A 162 23.05 8.50 -3.20
CA ASN A 162 23.12 9.29 -1.97
C ASN A 162 22.37 10.60 -2.21
N TRP A 163 21.28 10.85 -1.48
CA TRP A 163 20.42 11.99 -1.76
C TRP A 163 20.98 13.34 -1.30
N LYS A 164 22.07 13.34 -0.51
CA LYS A 164 22.81 14.54 -0.11
C LYS A 164 23.95 14.86 -1.09
N THR A 165 24.79 13.86 -1.40
CA THR A 165 26.03 14.07 -2.17
C THR A 165 25.89 13.78 -3.67
N GLY A 166 24.87 13.03 -4.07
CA GLY A 166 24.69 12.59 -5.46
C GLY A 166 25.63 11.44 -5.87
N ALA A 167 26.36 10.84 -4.93
CA ALA A 167 27.12 9.61 -5.16
C ALA A 167 26.18 8.49 -5.66
N LYS A 168 26.63 7.72 -6.65
CA LYS A 168 25.81 6.71 -7.33
C LYS A 168 26.52 5.38 -7.32
N ARG A 169 25.78 4.28 -7.11
CA ARG A 169 26.32 2.92 -7.23
C ARG A 169 25.32 1.99 -7.91
N LEU A 170 25.82 1.17 -8.83
CA LEU A 170 25.05 0.08 -9.41
C LEU A 170 25.33 -1.19 -8.60
N ILE A 171 24.28 -1.85 -8.14
CA ILE A 171 24.34 -3.06 -7.32
C ILE A 171 23.71 -4.21 -8.13
N PRO A 172 24.53 -5.11 -8.69
CA PRO A 172 24.02 -6.20 -9.50
C PRO A 172 23.36 -7.28 -8.63
N LEU A 173 22.24 -7.83 -9.08
CA LEU A 173 21.49 -8.88 -8.37
C LEU A 173 21.78 -10.25 -8.98
N VAL A 174 23.03 -10.69 -8.92
CA VAL A 174 23.50 -11.93 -9.57
C VAL A 174 23.05 -13.15 -8.77
N ILE A 175 22.39 -14.09 -9.45
CA ILE A 175 22.12 -15.43 -8.93
C ILE A 175 22.98 -16.43 -9.71
N GLU A 176 23.82 -17.17 -9.01
CA GLU A 176 24.70 -18.18 -9.60
C GLU A 176 23.90 -19.26 -10.34
N GLY A 177 24.37 -19.68 -11.52
CA GLY A 177 23.67 -20.64 -12.38
C GLY A 177 22.40 -20.11 -13.08
N ALA A 178 21.89 -18.93 -12.71
CA ALA A 178 20.66 -18.40 -13.27
C ALA A 178 20.89 -17.65 -14.60
N LYS A 179 19.96 -17.84 -15.55
CA LYS A 179 19.90 -17.03 -16.77
C LYS A 179 19.34 -15.65 -16.43
N MET A 180 20.22 -14.68 -16.14
CA MET A 180 19.86 -13.33 -15.66
C MET A 180 18.78 -12.58 -16.45
N LYS A 181 18.62 -12.84 -17.76
CA LYS A 181 17.54 -12.26 -18.60
C LYS A 181 16.13 -12.77 -18.26
N LYS A 182 16.01 -13.86 -17.49
CA LYS A 182 14.75 -14.45 -17.00
C LYS A 182 14.51 -14.14 -15.52
N VAL A 183 15.50 -13.59 -14.83
CA VAL A 183 15.42 -13.26 -13.41
C VAL A 183 14.59 -11.99 -13.23
N SER A 184 13.78 -11.95 -12.18
CA SER A 184 12.93 -10.80 -11.85
C SER A 184 12.93 -10.55 -10.35
N VAL A 185 12.90 -9.28 -9.93
CA VAL A 185 12.74 -8.92 -8.51
C VAL A 185 11.25 -8.90 -8.21
N LYS A 186 10.83 -9.71 -7.23
CA LYS A 186 9.45 -9.82 -6.78
C LYS A 186 9.08 -8.71 -5.82
N ASN A 187 9.85 -8.60 -4.74
CA ASN A 187 9.69 -7.54 -3.76
C ASN A 187 11.06 -6.96 -3.37
N PHE A 188 11.03 -5.72 -2.90
CA PHE A 188 12.16 -4.93 -2.44
C PHE A 188 11.70 -4.19 -1.18
N GLN A 189 12.24 -4.58 -0.03
CA GLN A 189 11.80 -4.08 1.28
C GLN A 189 12.99 -3.47 2.02
N VAL A 190 12.75 -2.36 2.71
CA VAL A 190 13.73 -1.71 3.59
C VAL A 190 13.26 -1.83 5.04
N SER A 191 14.19 -2.09 5.96
CA SER A 191 13.95 -2.11 7.39
C SER A 191 14.84 -1.06 8.06
N GLU A 192 14.29 0.12 8.27
CA GLU A 192 15.02 1.24 8.90
C GLU A 192 15.50 0.88 10.31
N GLN A 193 14.68 0.17 11.10
CA GLN A 193 15.04 -0.29 12.44
C GLN A 193 16.26 -1.20 12.46
N ASN A 194 16.42 -2.04 11.44
CA ASN A 194 17.50 -3.02 11.36
C ASN A 194 18.66 -2.55 10.46
N ASN A 195 18.55 -1.39 9.80
CA ASN A 195 19.48 -0.93 8.77
C ASN A 195 19.71 -1.95 7.64
N GLU A 196 18.67 -2.69 7.27
CA GLU A 196 18.73 -3.80 6.32
C GLU A 196 17.81 -3.60 5.12
N ILE A 197 18.20 -4.18 3.99
CA ILE A 197 17.47 -4.18 2.73
C ILE A 197 17.30 -5.63 2.28
N TYR A 198 16.06 -6.03 2.02
CA TYR A 198 15.71 -7.36 1.52
C TYR A 198 15.32 -7.27 0.05
N VAL A 199 16.00 -8.06 -0.79
CA VAL A 199 15.66 -8.21 -2.21
C VAL A 199 15.24 -9.65 -2.47
N PHE A 200 14.00 -9.82 -2.93
CA PHE A 200 13.44 -11.12 -3.24
C PHE A 200 13.50 -11.35 -4.74
N VAL A 201 14.35 -12.29 -5.16
CA VAL A 201 14.69 -12.51 -6.56
C VAL A 201 14.10 -13.84 -7.03
N LYS A 202 13.20 -13.77 -8.00
CA LYS A 202 12.58 -14.94 -8.61
C LYS A 202 13.37 -15.43 -9.81
N VAL A 203 13.64 -16.73 -9.83
CA VAL A 203 14.30 -17.45 -10.92
C VAL A 203 13.35 -18.51 -11.48
N PRO A 204 12.78 -18.31 -12.69
CA PRO A 204 11.87 -19.28 -13.29
C PRO A 204 12.56 -20.62 -13.60
N LYS A 205 12.02 -21.73 -13.08
CA LYS A 205 12.40 -23.11 -13.46
C LYS A 205 11.61 -23.58 -14.69
N SER A 206 10.30 -23.33 -14.70
CA SER A 206 9.38 -23.71 -15.76
C SER A 206 8.27 -22.67 -15.95
N LYS A 207 7.25 -22.97 -16.77
CA LYS A 207 6.05 -22.11 -16.89
C LYS A 207 5.21 -22.06 -15.59
N LYS A 208 5.36 -23.05 -14.71
CA LYS A 208 4.54 -23.23 -13.49
C LYS A 208 5.34 -23.21 -12.19
N ALA A 209 6.68 -23.19 -12.27
CA ALA A 209 7.56 -23.28 -11.12
C ALA A 209 8.69 -22.25 -11.18
N SER A 210 9.08 -21.70 -10.04
CA SER A 210 10.21 -20.79 -9.88
C SER A 210 10.85 -20.93 -8.51
N ASP A 211 12.17 -20.71 -8.45
CA ASP A 211 12.84 -20.46 -7.17
C ASP A 211 12.66 -19.00 -6.73
N LEU A 212 12.71 -18.80 -5.42
CA LEU A 212 12.85 -17.50 -4.80
C LEU A 212 14.15 -17.44 -3.97
N HIS A 213 15.04 -16.56 -4.39
CA HIS A 213 16.25 -16.21 -3.64
C HIS A 213 16.03 -14.97 -2.80
N VAL A 214 16.64 -14.94 -1.61
CA VAL A 214 16.72 -13.76 -0.76
C VAL A 214 18.14 -13.21 -0.87
N ILE A 215 18.27 -11.90 -1.06
CA ILE A 215 19.53 -11.17 -0.96
C ILE A 215 19.37 -10.13 0.14
N ARG A 216 20.22 -10.19 1.16
CA ARG A 216 20.28 -9.19 2.24
C ARG A 216 21.41 -8.20 1.98
N LEU A 217 21.10 -6.91 2.06
CA LEU A 217 22.08 -5.83 1.98
C LEU A 217 22.02 -4.97 3.23
N ASN A 218 23.13 -4.35 3.60
CA ASN A 218 23.12 -3.28 4.60
C ASN A 218 22.55 -1.97 4.01
N SER A 219 22.40 -0.94 4.85
CA SER A 219 21.87 0.38 4.45
C SER A 219 22.71 1.12 3.39
N PHE A 220 23.98 0.73 3.18
CA PHE A 220 24.81 1.25 2.09
C PHE A 220 24.54 0.51 0.76
N GLY A 221 23.97 -0.70 0.81
CA GLY A 221 23.70 -1.56 -0.34
C GLY A 221 24.77 -2.64 -0.58
N GLU A 222 25.56 -2.96 0.45
CA GLU A 222 26.58 -4.01 0.39
C GLU A 222 25.96 -5.35 0.78
N LYS A 223 26.21 -6.38 -0.04
CA LYS A 223 25.63 -7.70 0.15
C LYS A 223 26.20 -8.36 1.39
N GLN A 224 25.32 -8.69 2.34
CA GLN A 224 25.66 -9.46 3.54
C GLN A 224 25.60 -10.96 3.21
N ASP A 225 24.53 -11.39 2.54
CA ASP A 225 24.33 -12.79 2.17
C ASP A 225 23.29 -12.96 1.05
N GLN A 226 23.17 -14.21 0.61
CA GLN A 226 22.26 -14.64 -0.43
C GLN A 226 21.99 -16.15 -0.30
N PHE A 227 20.72 -16.55 -0.35
CA PHE A 227 20.33 -17.98 -0.31
C PHE A 227 19.03 -18.24 -1.07
N ASN A 228 18.76 -19.51 -1.42
CA ASN A 228 17.51 -19.94 -2.07
C ASN A 228 16.49 -20.35 -1.00
N LEU A 229 15.47 -19.52 -0.78
CA LEU A 229 14.41 -19.78 0.20
C LEU A 229 13.50 -20.93 -0.23
N THR A 230 13.48 -21.33 -1.50
CA THR A 230 12.62 -22.41 -2.00
C THR A 230 13.42 -23.62 -2.49
N ALA A 231 14.66 -23.78 -2.03
CA ALA A 231 15.51 -24.89 -2.45
C ALA A 231 14.85 -26.26 -2.20
N GLU A 232 14.18 -26.39 -1.05
CA GLU A 232 13.61 -27.65 -0.56
C GLU A 232 12.07 -27.63 -0.54
N ILE A 233 11.45 -26.70 -1.27
CA ILE A 233 9.99 -26.49 -1.24
C ILE A 233 9.42 -26.58 -2.66
N ASP A 234 8.38 -27.39 -2.83
CA ASP A 234 7.61 -27.52 -4.08
C ASP A 234 6.39 -26.57 -4.14
N LYS A 235 6.60 -25.29 -3.79
CA LYS A 235 5.60 -24.23 -3.85
C LYS A 235 6.21 -22.97 -4.44
N ASN A 236 5.42 -22.23 -5.21
CA ASN A 236 5.81 -20.90 -5.65
C ASN A 236 5.46 -19.89 -4.56
N ILE A 237 6.43 -19.09 -4.14
CA ILE A 237 6.16 -17.88 -3.37
C ILE A 237 5.73 -16.78 -4.34
N VAL A 238 4.55 -16.21 -4.10
CA VAL A 238 3.89 -15.22 -4.96
C VAL A 238 4.19 -13.81 -4.48
N GLU A 239 3.89 -13.55 -3.21
CA GLU A 239 4.22 -12.32 -2.47
C GLU A 239 5.00 -12.69 -1.20
N ILE A 240 5.89 -11.80 -0.75
CA ILE A 240 6.76 -12.06 0.40
C ILE A 240 7.16 -10.77 1.11
N THR A 241 7.20 -10.80 2.44
CA THR A 241 7.81 -9.81 3.32
C THR A 241 8.77 -10.53 4.27
N ALA A 242 9.77 -9.81 4.77
CA ALA A 242 10.70 -10.28 5.80
C ALA A 242 10.61 -9.43 7.07
N SER A 243 10.97 -10.04 8.19
CA SER A 243 11.22 -9.34 9.45
C SER A 243 12.30 -10.05 10.24
N LYS A 244 13.31 -9.28 10.65
CA LYS A 244 14.40 -9.75 11.51
C LYS A 244 13.86 -9.98 12.92
N VAL A 245 14.10 -11.16 13.51
CA VAL A 245 13.73 -11.52 14.88
C VAL A 245 14.91 -11.27 15.81
N THR A 246 16.05 -11.88 15.47
CA THR A 246 17.37 -11.70 16.11
C THR A 246 18.43 -11.50 15.02
N ASP A 247 19.71 -11.39 15.37
CA ASP A 247 20.78 -11.19 14.37
C ASP A 247 20.87 -12.30 13.32
N ASP A 248 20.56 -13.52 13.71
CA ASP A 248 20.65 -14.70 12.84
C ASP A 248 19.28 -15.25 12.41
N GLU A 249 18.17 -14.75 12.95
CA GLU A 249 16.83 -15.31 12.75
C GLU A 249 15.89 -14.32 12.05
N TYR A 250 15.22 -14.81 11.01
CA TYR A 250 14.31 -14.06 10.17
C TYR A 250 12.98 -14.80 10.00
N ILE A 251 11.92 -14.01 9.94
CA ILE A 251 10.59 -14.48 9.54
C ILE A 251 10.32 -14.00 8.13
N TYR A 252 9.88 -14.92 7.29
CA TYR A 252 9.34 -14.64 5.98
C TYR A 252 7.86 -15.02 5.96
N THR A 253 7.01 -14.09 5.54
CA THR A 253 5.58 -14.36 5.38
C THR A 253 5.09 -13.82 4.06
N GLY A 254 3.93 -14.27 3.62
CA GLY A 254 3.35 -13.81 2.37
C GLY A 254 2.37 -14.82 1.83
N THR A 255 2.34 -14.96 0.51
CA THR A 255 1.40 -15.85 -0.16
C THR A 255 2.09 -16.83 -1.09
N TYR A 256 1.45 -17.98 -1.29
CA TYR A 256 2.01 -19.06 -2.11
C TYR A 256 0.99 -19.58 -3.14
N SER A 257 1.49 -20.34 -4.11
CA SER A 257 0.65 -21.20 -4.94
C SER A 257 1.40 -22.46 -5.36
N SER A 258 0.64 -23.54 -5.51
CA SER A 258 1.17 -24.82 -6.01
C SER A 258 1.33 -24.84 -7.54
N LYS A 259 0.64 -23.97 -8.28
CA LYS A 259 0.53 -24.07 -9.76
C LYS A 259 0.73 -22.76 -10.50
N TYR A 260 0.53 -21.64 -9.81
CA TYR A 260 0.55 -20.31 -10.39
C TYR A 260 1.73 -19.53 -9.87
N ILE A 261 2.25 -18.63 -10.71
CA ILE A 261 3.44 -17.85 -10.37
C ILE A 261 3.13 -16.38 -10.04
N ASN A 262 1.86 -15.98 -10.16
CA ASN A 262 1.34 -14.61 -10.05
C ASN A 262 -0.03 -14.51 -9.34
N GLN A 263 -0.62 -15.63 -8.91
CA GLN A 263 -1.84 -15.65 -8.11
C GLN A 263 -1.60 -16.62 -6.97
N SER A 264 -2.13 -16.29 -5.80
CA SER A 264 -1.95 -17.09 -4.59
C SER A 264 -3.17 -17.94 -4.28
N GLU A 265 -2.94 -19.10 -3.68
CA GLU A 265 -3.96 -20.04 -3.21
C GLU A 265 -4.01 -20.10 -1.67
N GLY A 266 -3.07 -19.44 -1.00
CA GLY A 266 -3.00 -19.38 0.46
C GLY A 266 -1.88 -18.47 0.97
N ILE A 267 -1.71 -18.47 2.30
CA ILE A 267 -0.64 -17.76 3.01
C ILE A 267 0.43 -18.75 3.50
N PHE A 268 1.65 -18.26 3.72
CA PHE A 268 2.70 -19.07 4.34
C PHE A 268 3.39 -18.32 5.47
N PHE A 269 3.95 -19.08 6.40
CA PHE A 269 4.82 -18.58 7.47
C PHE A 269 6.11 -19.39 7.46
N CYS A 270 7.25 -18.72 7.45
CA CYS A 270 8.57 -19.36 7.41
C CYS A 270 9.50 -18.70 8.42
N THR A 271 10.22 -19.52 9.17
CA THR A 271 11.37 -19.10 9.97
C THR A 271 12.64 -19.58 9.27
N ALA A 272 13.65 -18.72 9.26
CA ALA A 272 14.98 -19.08 8.78
C ALA A 272 16.02 -18.59 9.77
N GLN A 273 17.02 -19.43 10.03
CA GLN A 273 18.17 -19.08 10.85
C GLN A 273 19.45 -19.34 10.06
N ARG A 274 20.37 -18.37 10.04
CA ARG A 274 21.65 -18.48 9.32
C ARG A 274 21.49 -18.95 7.87
N ASN A 275 20.55 -18.34 7.13
CA ASN A 275 20.24 -18.65 5.73
C ASN A 275 19.69 -20.06 5.46
N LYS A 276 19.27 -20.79 6.50
CA LYS A 276 18.60 -22.08 6.37
C LYS A 276 17.18 -21.99 6.93
N ILE A 277 16.24 -22.62 6.26
CA ILE A 277 14.85 -22.69 6.72
C ILE A 277 14.82 -23.61 7.93
N ASN A 278 14.30 -23.11 9.04
CA ASN A 278 14.03 -23.92 10.23
C ASN A 278 12.66 -24.58 10.10
N GLN A 279 11.65 -23.80 9.70
CA GLN A 279 10.29 -24.27 9.50
C GLN A 279 9.59 -23.45 8.41
N ILE A 280 8.70 -24.09 7.66
CA ILE A 280 7.74 -23.40 6.80
C ILE A 280 6.39 -24.11 6.80
N GLU A 281 5.33 -23.34 6.98
CA GLU A 281 3.94 -23.81 6.98
C GLU A 281 3.16 -23.09 5.88
N PHE A 282 2.27 -23.84 5.23
CA PHE A 282 1.42 -23.36 4.15
C PHE A 282 -0.05 -23.56 4.51
N TYR A 283 -0.84 -22.49 4.43
CA TYR A 283 -2.27 -22.50 4.76
C TYR A 283 -3.08 -22.07 3.54
N ASN A 284 -3.87 -22.98 2.99
CA ASN A 284 -4.81 -22.66 1.91
C ASN A 284 -5.83 -21.63 2.43
N PHE A 285 -6.24 -20.68 1.60
CA PHE A 285 -7.27 -19.73 2.00
C PHE A 285 -8.57 -20.39 2.46
N LEU A 286 -8.91 -21.57 1.92
CA LEU A 286 -10.09 -22.32 2.31
C LEU A 286 -9.92 -23.18 3.57
N ASP A 287 -8.71 -23.24 4.14
CA ASP A 287 -8.43 -23.89 5.43
C ASP A 287 -8.53 -22.88 6.59
N LEU A 288 -8.51 -21.59 6.28
CA LEU A 288 -8.77 -20.52 7.23
C LEU A 288 -10.27 -20.51 7.58
N GLU A 289 -10.57 -20.42 8.87
CA GLU A 289 -11.92 -20.57 9.42
C GLU A 289 -12.85 -19.45 8.92
N ASN A 290 -12.36 -18.21 8.97
CA ASN A 290 -13.16 -17.02 8.71
C ASN A 290 -12.92 -16.40 7.34
N PHE A 291 -12.04 -16.97 6.50
CA PHE A 291 -11.67 -16.37 5.22
C PHE A 291 -12.84 -16.08 4.26
N LEU A 292 -13.92 -16.88 4.31
CA LEU A 292 -15.09 -16.67 3.45
C LEU A 292 -16.13 -15.69 4.04
N SER A 293 -15.91 -15.15 5.24
CA SER A 293 -16.90 -14.34 5.98
C SER A 293 -17.29 -13.04 5.25
N TYR A 294 -16.46 -12.55 4.33
CA TYR A 294 -16.77 -11.39 3.48
C TYR A 294 -17.86 -11.67 2.42
N LEU A 295 -18.24 -12.94 2.22
CA LEU A 295 -19.26 -13.34 1.25
C LEU A 295 -20.62 -13.58 1.94
N PRO A 296 -21.74 -13.43 1.21
CA PRO A 296 -23.05 -13.86 1.73
C PRO A 296 -23.08 -15.34 2.09
N GLU A 297 -23.78 -15.71 3.17
CA GLU A 297 -23.83 -17.07 3.73
C GLU A 297 -24.12 -18.15 2.68
N LYS A 298 -25.14 -17.94 1.83
CA LYS A 298 -25.50 -18.87 0.73
C LYS A 298 -24.33 -19.18 -0.20
N ARG A 299 -23.41 -18.23 -0.40
CA ARG A 299 -22.21 -18.42 -1.23
C ARG A 299 -21.14 -19.18 -0.46
N GLN A 300 -20.98 -18.92 0.84
CA GLN A 300 -20.07 -19.67 1.70
C GLN A 300 -20.46 -21.15 1.74
N GLU A 301 -21.74 -21.47 1.95
CA GLU A 301 -22.25 -22.86 1.97
C GLU A 301 -21.99 -23.60 0.66
N LYS A 302 -22.22 -22.93 -0.48
CA LYS A 302 -21.93 -23.50 -1.81
C LYS A 302 -20.44 -23.85 -1.96
N ILE A 303 -19.55 -22.98 -1.49
CA ILE A 303 -18.11 -23.21 -1.51
C ILE A 303 -17.75 -24.38 -0.59
N LYS A 304 -18.22 -24.39 0.67
CA LYS A 304 -17.98 -25.49 1.63
C LYS A 304 -18.50 -26.84 1.11
N LYS A 305 -19.64 -26.86 0.40
CA LYS A 305 -20.15 -28.08 -0.27
C LYS A 305 -19.22 -28.54 -1.40
N LYS A 306 -18.68 -27.61 -2.19
CA LYS A 306 -17.72 -27.91 -3.26
C LYS A 306 -16.39 -28.42 -2.70
N GLN A 307 -15.91 -27.86 -1.60
CA GLN A 307 -14.71 -28.29 -0.89
C GLN A 307 -14.86 -29.73 -0.40
N ARG A 308 -15.94 -30.05 0.34
CA ARG A 308 -16.25 -31.42 0.78
C ARG A 308 -16.30 -32.42 -0.37
N LYS A 309 -16.99 -32.09 -1.47
CA LYS A 309 -17.04 -32.95 -2.68
C LYS A 309 -15.68 -33.22 -3.31
N LYS A 310 -14.73 -32.26 -3.23
CA LYS A 310 -13.37 -32.45 -3.72
C LYS A 310 -12.52 -33.26 -2.74
N ALA A 311 -12.63 -32.98 -1.44
CA ALA A 311 -11.93 -33.70 -0.39
C ALA A 311 -12.26 -35.21 -0.43
N ASN A 312 -13.55 -35.57 -0.61
CA ASN A 312 -13.98 -36.97 -0.78
C ASN A 312 -13.38 -37.66 -2.02
N LYS A 313 -12.76 -36.92 -2.94
CA LYS A 313 -12.06 -37.43 -4.12
C LYS A 313 -10.53 -37.33 -3.99
N GLY A 314 -10.01 -37.11 -2.79
CA GLY A 314 -8.59 -36.89 -2.53
C GLY A 314 -8.02 -35.63 -3.20
N LYS A 315 -8.88 -34.64 -3.51
CA LYS A 315 -8.48 -33.40 -4.19
C LYS A 315 -8.72 -32.21 -3.28
N GLU A 316 -7.76 -31.30 -3.27
CA GLU A 316 -7.91 -30.01 -2.60
C GLU A 316 -8.65 -29.01 -3.51
N LEU A 317 -9.54 -28.20 -2.93
CA LEU A 317 -10.10 -27.03 -3.60
C LEU A 317 -9.25 -25.83 -3.22
N THR A 318 -8.78 -25.09 -4.24
CA THR A 318 -8.10 -23.81 -4.06
C THR A 318 -8.94 -22.69 -4.67
N PHE A 319 -8.79 -21.48 -4.14
CA PHE A 319 -9.21 -20.26 -4.80
C PHE A 319 -8.05 -19.30 -4.93
N ASN A 320 -8.07 -18.56 -6.04
CA ASN A 320 -6.97 -17.71 -6.42
C ASN A 320 -7.25 -16.26 -6.07
N TYR A 321 -6.37 -15.66 -5.29
CA TYR A 321 -6.42 -14.24 -4.94
C TYR A 321 -5.08 -13.58 -5.21
N SER A 322 -5.11 -12.28 -5.55
CA SER A 322 -3.94 -11.42 -5.39
C SER A 322 -4.08 -10.74 -4.03
N ILE A 323 -3.08 -10.89 -3.17
CA ILE A 323 -3.07 -10.34 -1.81
C ILE A 323 -1.91 -9.37 -1.70
N CYS A 324 -2.14 -8.18 -1.18
CA CYS A 324 -1.08 -7.26 -0.78
C CYS A 324 -0.76 -7.49 0.70
N PRO A 325 0.36 -8.15 1.04
CA PRO A 325 0.72 -8.38 2.44
C PRO A 325 1.32 -7.12 3.07
N HIS A 326 0.97 -6.88 4.34
CA HIS A 326 1.68 -5.96 5.22
C HIS A 326 2.95 -6.60 5.77
N ASP A 327 3.80 -5.79 6.39
CA ASP A 327 4.92 -6.31 7.16
C ASP A 327 4.36 -7.02 8.40
N ILE A 328 4.97 -8.13 8.80
CA ILE A 328 4.46 -8.91 9.94
C ILE A 328 4.54 -8.08 11.23
N ILE A 329 3.48 -8.08 12.02
CA ILE A 329 3.45 -7.40 13.31
C ILE A 329 3.87 -8.40 14.38
N LYS A 330 4.91 -8.08 15.15
CA LYS A 330 5.31 -8.87 16.31
C LYS A 330 4.40 -8.56 17.51
N THR A 331 3.98 -9.60 18.22
CA THR A 331 3.29 -9.52 19.51
C THR A 331 4.04 -10.37 20.54
N ASP A 332 3.71 -10.24 21.82
CA ASP A 332 4.41 -10.95 22.90
C ASP A 332 4.33 -12.49 22.74
N ASP A 333 3.24 -12.98 22.16
CA ASP A 333 2.91 -14.38 21.99
C ASP A 333 2.97 -14.87 20.52
N GLY A 334 3.54 -14.07 19.60
CA GLY A 334 3.77 -14.50 18.21
C GLY A 334 3.66 -13.37 17.20
N TYR A 335 2.89 -13.60 16.12
CA TYR A 335 2.94 -12.76 14.93
C TYR A 335 1.57 -12.54 14.29
N ILE A 336 1.32 -11.35 13.74
CA ILE A 336 0.09 -11.02 13.01
C ILE A 336 0.42 -10.68 11.57
N PHE A 337 -0.20 -11.42 10.66
CA PHE A 337 -0.22 -11.18 9.23
C PHE A 337 -1.48 -10.41 8.84
N ILE A 338 -1.34 -9.40 7.98
CA ILE A 338 -2.46 -8.68 7.37
C ILE A 338 -2.28 -8.72 5.86
N GLY A 339 -3.33 -9.12 5.16
CA GLY A 339 -3.35 -9.20 3.69
C GLY A 339 -4.58 -8.53 3.11
N GLU A 340 -4.40 -7.72 2.06
CA GLU A 340 -5.50 -7.04 1.37
C GLU A 340 -5.73 -7.64 -0.02
N ALA A 341 -6.92 -8.20 -0.25
CA ALA A 341 -7.24 -8.89 -1.49
C ALA A 341 -7.70 -7.93 -2.59
N TYR A 342 -7.06 -8.05 -3.76
CA TYR A 342 -7.33 -7.20 -4.92
C TYR A 342 -7.35 -7.96 -6.25
N TYR A 343 -7.88 -7.32 -7.29
CA TYR A 343 -7.84 -7.81 -8.67
C TYR A 343 -7.78 -6.65 -9.67
N GLU A 344 -7.25 -6.91 -10.86
CA GLU A 344 -7.21 -5.94 -11.95
C GLU A 344 -8.61 -5.72 -12.53
N THR A 345 -8.98 -4.46 -12.77
CA THR A 345 -10.18 -4.12 -13.52
C THR A 345 -9.81 -3.45 -14.83
N TYR A 346 -10.65 -3.65 -15.84
CA TYR A 346 -10.50 -3.08 -17.17
C TYR A 346 -11.83 -2.45 -17.58
N ARG A 347 -11.76 -1.40 -18.39
CA ARG A 347 -12.94 -0.79 -19.01
C ARG A 347 -12.81 -0.81 -20.52
N THR A 348 -13.97 -0.91 -21.17
CA THR A 348 -14.06 -0.80 -22.62
C THR A 348 -14.02 0.67 -23.03
N GLU A 349 -13.07 1.02 -23.88
CA GLU A 349 -13.02 2.32 -24.56
C GLU A 349 -13.22 2.13 -26.06
N THR A 350 -13.88 3.10 -26.70
CA THR A 350 -14.04 3.18 -28.14
C THR A 350 -13.33 4.41 -28.67
N ARG A 351 -12.62 4.27 -29.79
CA ARG A 351 -12.02 5.41 -30.50
C ARG A 351 -12.28 5.27 -31.99
N GLN A 352 -12.49 6.40 -32.67
CA GLN A 352 -12.47 6.44 -34.12
C GLN A 352 -11.01 6.44 -34.58
N VAL A 353 -10.65 5.52 -35.45
CA VAL A 353 -9.35 5.47 -36.11
C VAL A 353 -9.58 5.66 -37.59
N THR A 354 -8.96 6.70 -38.14
CA THR A 354 -8.94 6.97 -39.57
C THR A 354 -7.59 6.54 -40.12
N SER A 355 -7.60 5.69 -41.14
CA SER A 355 -6.41 5.22 -41.83
C SER A 355 -6.56 5.41 -43.33
N THR A 356 -5.50 5.93 -43.96
CA THR A 356 -5.42 6.03 -45.42
C THR A 356 -4.45 4.98 -45.92
N VAL A 357 -4.94 4.05 -46.72
CA VAL A 357 -4.12 3.01 -47.38
C VAL A 357 -4.37 3.15 -48.88
N ASN A 358 -3.30 3.30 -49.66
CA ASN A 358 -3.37 3.50 -51.12
C ASN A 358 -4.30 4.65 -51.56
N GLY A 359 -4.28 5.78 -50.84
CA GLY A 359 -5.11 6.96 -51.14
C GLY A 359 -6.57 6.86 -50.71
N VAL A 360 -7.05 5.70 -50.24
CA VAL A 360 -8.41 5.52 -49.73
C VAL A 360 -8.42 5.73 -48.22
N THR A 361 -9.15 6.76 -47.78
CA THR A 361 -9.34 7.06 -46.36
C THR A 361 -10.54 6.30 -45.82
N THR A 362 -10.31 5.47 -44.80
CA THR A 362 -11.36 4.72 -44.10
C THR A 362 -11.36 5.10 -42.63
N THR A 363 -12.55 5.31 -42.05
CA THR A 363 -12.73 5.54 -40.62
C THR A 363 -13.43 4.33 -40.03
N ARG A 364 -12.84 3.75 -38.98
CA ARG A 364 -13.42 2.62 -38.25
C ARG A 364 -13.46 2.89 -36.76
N THR A 365 -14.46 2.34 -36.09
CA THR A 365 -14.52 2.34 -34.63
C THR A 365 -13.69 1.18 -34.11
N GLU A 366 -12.63 1.48 -33.36
CA GLU A 366 -11.86 0.47 -32.63
C GLU A 366 -12.33 0.42 -31.17
N THR A 367 -12.66 -0.79 -30.71
CA THR A 367 -12.99 -1.08 -29.32
C THR A 367 -11.81 -1.79 -28.66
N TYR A 368 -11.36 -1.30 -27.52
CA TYR A 368 -10.23 -1.90 -26.81
C TYR A 368 -10.41 -1.82 -25.29
N GLN A 369 -9.74 -2.72 -24.57
CA GLN A 369 -9.72 -2.73 -23.11
C GLN A 369 -8.59 -1.87 -22.58
N VAL A 370 -8.91 -1.01 -21.60
CA VAL A 370 -7.95 -0.17 -20.90
C VAL A 370 -7.95 -0.54 -19.43
N PHE A 371 -6.76 -0.75 -18.86
CA PHE A 371 -6.60 -0.98 -17.43
C PHE A 371 -7.22 0.18 -16.63
N ASP A 372 -8.14 -0.15 -15.73
CA ASP A 372 -8.92 0.80 -14.92
C ASP A 372 -8.48 0.79 -13.44
N GLY A 373 -7.34 0.16 -13.14
CA GLY A 373 -6.77 0.07 -11.80
C GLY A 373 -7.14 -1.21 -11.04
N TYR A 374 -6.58 -1.34 -9.84
CA TYR A 374 -6.80 -2.47 -8.94
C TYR A 374 -8.00 -2.23 -8.02
N GLN A 375 -8.96 -3.16 -8.01
CA GLN A 375 -10.12 -3.15 -7.11
C GLN A 375 -9.85 -4.02 -5.90
N TYR A 376 -10.06 -3.47 -4.71
CA TYR A 376 -9.94 -4.18 -3.43
C TYR A 376 -11.30 -4.66 -2.96
N THR A 377 -11.34 -5.81 -2.28
CA THR A 377 -12.59 -6.50 -1.92
C THR A 377 -12.73 -6.79 -0.44
N HIS A 378 -11.70 -7.35 0.16
CA HIS A 378 -11.67 -7.76 1.56
C HIS A 378 -10.23 -7.71 2.07
N ALA A 379 -10.08 -7.74 3.38
CA ALA A 379 -8.81 -7.95 4.03
C ALA A 379 -8.93 -9.11 5.01
N MET A 380 -7.79 -9.77 5.23
CA MET A 380 -7.64 -10.86 6.19
C MET A 380 -6.57 -10.50 7.21
N VAL A 381 -6.77 -10.98 8.43
CA VAL A 381 -5.85 -10.91 9.55
C VAL A 381 -5.65 -12.34 10.02
N ALA A 382 -4.42 -12.79 10.19
CA ALA A 382 -4.10 -14.11 10.71
C ALA A 382 -3.06 -14.00 11.82
N LYS A 383 -3.29 -14.68 12.92
CA LYS A 383 -2.37 -14.76 14.05
C LYS A 383 -1.63 -16.09 14.00
N PHE A 384 -0.32 -16.02 14.18
CA PHE A 384 0.56 -17.17 14.31
C PHE A 384 1.21 -17.21 15.69
N SER A 385 1.49 -18.43 16.16
CA SER A 385 2.37 -18.64 17.32
C SER A 385 3.83 -18.31 16.96
N HIS A 386 4.72 -18.32 17.96
CA HIS A 386 6.16 -18.17 17.72
C HIS A 386 6.74 -19.23 16.76
N GLN A 387 6.14 -20.42 16.74
CA GLN A 387 6.50 -21.54 15.85
C GLN A 387 5.77 -21.51 14.49
N GLY A 388 5.07 -20.41 14.17
CA GLY A 388 4.40 -20.27 12.87
C GLY A 388 3.11 -21.06 12.71
N LYS A 389 2.58 -21.67 13.78
CA LYS A 389 1.27 -22.32 13.73
C LYS A 389 0.16 -21.27 13.69
N LEU A 390 -0.78 -21.39 12.76
CA LEU A 390 -1.99 -20.57 12.72
C LEU A 390 -2.81 -20.77 14.00
N ILE A 391 -3.14 -19.67 14.68
CA ILE A 391 -3.95 -19.65 15.91
C ILE A 391 -5.39 -19.27 15.57
N TRP A 392 -5.57 -18.16 14.85
CA TRP A 392 -6.89 -17.70 14.40
C TRP A 392 -6.75 -16.83 13.15
N ASP A 393 -7.84 -16.69 12.41
CA ASP A 393 -7.98 -15.73 11.33
C ASP A 393 -9.29 -14.93 11.42
N GLN A 394 -9.27 -13.72 10.89
CA GLN A 394 -10.42 -12.84 10.75
C GLN A 394 -10.41 -12.24 9.35
N THR A 395 -11.58 -12.15 8.72
CA THR A 395 -11.72 -11.52 7.40
C THR A 395 -12.89 -10.56 7.40
N PHE A 396 -12.77 -9.46 6.66
CA PHE A 396 -13.81 -8.43 6.59
C PHE A 396 -13.85 -7.72 5.23
N GLU A 397 -15.03 -7.24 4.83
CA GLU A 397 -15.21 -6.46 3.61
C GLU A 397 -14.39 -5.16 3.66
N MET A 398 -13.69 -4.89 2.57
CA MET A 398 -12.93 -3.67 2.34
C MET A 398 -13.02 -3.30 0.86
N TRP A 399 -14.15 -2.69 0.49
CA TRP A 399 -14.42 -2.31 -0.87
C TRP A 399 -13.98 -0.87 -1.13
N SER A 400 -12.77 -0.66 -1.65
CA SER A 400 -12.31 0.69 -1.99
C SER A 400 -13.14 1.27 -3.16
N ALA A 401 -13.66 2.49 -3.02
CA ALA A 401 -14.25 3.23 -4.15
C ALA A 401 -13.16 3.71 -5.14
N TYR A 402 -11.90 3.71 -4.71
CA TYR A 402 -10.75 4.11 -5.50
C TYR A 402 -9.98 2.91 -6.02
N LYS A 403 -9.68 2.93 -7.31
CA LYS A 403 -8.86 1.94 -7.99
C LYS A 403 -7.47 2.51 -8.29
N PRO A 404 -6.47 2.28 -7.43
CA PRO A 404 -5.11 2.73 -7.72
C PRO A 404 -4.54 1.98 -8.93
N PHE A 405 -3.68 2.66 -9.69
CA PHE A 405 -2.94 2.05 -10.81
C PHE A 405 -1.65 1.33 -10.35
N TYR A 406 -1.50 1.17 -9.03
CA TYR A 406 -0.45 0.45 -8.35
C TYR A 406 -1.07 -0.29 -7.15
N VAL A 407 -0.41 -1.33 -6.66
CA VAL A 407 -0.87 -2.06 -5.47
C VAL A 407 -0.62 -1.17 -4.24
N LYS A 408 -1.68 -0.79 -3.53
CA LYS A 408 -1.66 0.07 -2.35
C LYS A 408 -2.09 -0.72 -1.11
N LYS A 409 -1.47 -0.47 0.03
CA LYS A 409 -1.97 -0.88 1.35
C LYS A 409 -2.96 0.19 1.84
N PHE A 410 -4.23 -0.15 2.03
CA PHE A 410 -5.28 0.77 2.48
C PHE A 410 -5.51 0.74 3.99
N ILE A 411 -5.14 -0.37 4.64
CA ILE A 411 -5.29 -0.50 6.09
C ILE A 411 -4.18 0.31 6.76
N SER A 412 -4.59 1.25 7.59
CA SER A 412 -3.71 1.89 8.56
C SER A 412 -3.84 1.17 9.90
N ILE A 413 -2.70 0.87 10.52
CA ILE A 413 -2.64 0.26 11.85
C ILE A 413 -2.34 1.38 12.84
N ALA A 414 -3.22 1.60 13.83
CA ALA A 414 -2.90 2.54 14.91
C ALA A 414 -1.77 1.92 15.76
N GLU A 415 -0.78 2.74 16.13
CA GLU A 415 0.48 2.27 16.71
C GLU A 415 0.30 1.30 17.89
N LYS A 416 1.22 0.32 17.94
CA LYS A 416 1.30 -0.86 18.83
C LYS A 416 0.57 -0.70 20.17
N ASN A 417 -0.74 -0.95 20.18
CA ASN A 417 -1.47 -1.12 21.42
C ASN A 417 -1.10 -2.51 21.99
N PRO A 418 -0.61 -2.60 23.24
CA PRO A 418 -0.16 -3.86 23.82
C PRO A 418 -1.31 -4.87 24.01
N LYS A 419 -2.57 -4.43 23.93
CA LYS A 419 -3.74 -5.27 24.19
C LYS A 419 -4.54 -5.64 22.94
N SER A 420 -4.37 -4.92 21.83
CA SER A 420 -5.19 -5.14 20.64
C SER A 420 -4.59 -4.62 19.34
N LEU A 421 -5.01 -5.24 18.24
CA LEU A 421 -4.76 -4.75 16.89
C LEU A 421 -5.86 -3.78 16.48
N GLN A 422 -5.52 -2.51 16.28
CA GLN A 422 -6.46 -1.48 15.83
C GLN A 422 -6.22 -1.13 14.36
N LEU A 423 -7.22 -1.41 13.53
CA LEU A 423 -7.20 -1.19 12.09
C LEU A 423 -8.19 -0.10 11.71
N VAL A 424 -7.76 0.83 10.87
CA VAL A 424 -8.62 1.87 10.31
C VAL A 424 -8.44 1.92 8.80
N TYR A 425 -9.54 1.95 8.08
CA TYR A 425 -9.56 1.89 6.62
C TYR A 425 -10.81 2.53 6.04
N THR A 426 -10.79 2.82 4.75
CA THR A 426 -11.99 3.22 4.00
C THR A 426 -12.61 2.04 3.28
N SER A 427 -13.93 1.92 3.37
CA SER A 427 -14.71 1.07 2.48
C SER A 427 -15.89 1.89 1.95
N ARG A 428 -16.05 1.90 0.64
CA ARG A 428 -16.97 2.76 -0.11
C ARG A 428 -16.68 4.23 0.22
N ASN A 429 -17.67 4.94 0.77
CA ASN A 429 -17.55 6.35 1.18
C ASN A 429 -17.55 6.53 2.71
N LYS A 430 -17.22 5.47 3.45
CA LYS A 430 -17.19 5.46 4.93
C LYS A 430 -15.83 5.05 5.44
N ILE A 431 -15.54 5.50 6.65
CA ILE A 431 -14.37 5.10 7.42
C ILE A 431 -14.81 4.01 8.37
N TYR A 432 -14.01 2.96 8.47
CA TYR A 432 -14.22 1.84 9.37
C TYR A 432 -13.05 1.79 10.34
N ALA A 433 -13.36 1.53 11.60
CA ALA A 433 -12.39 1.20 12.63
C ALA A 433 -12.76 -0.17 13.20
N LYS A 434 -11.78 -1.06 13.29
CA LYS A 434 -11.92 -2.41 13.85
C LYS A 434 -10.79 -2.66 14.84
N SER A 435 -11.12 -3.15 16.03
CA SER A 435 -10.17 -3.59 17.04
C SER A 435 -10.33 -5.09 17.27
N PHE A 436 -9.23 -5.82 17.20
CA PHE A 436 -9.17 -7.24 17.52
C PHE A 436 -8.31 -7.43 18.76
N GLY A 437 -8.81 -8.16 19.75
CA GLY A 437 -7.94 -8.72 20.78
C GLY A 437 -6.93 -9.67 20.14
N TYR A 438 -5.78 -9.86 20.77
CA TYR A 438 -4.80 -10.84 20.27
C TYR A 438 -5.26 -12.30 20.40
N ASP A 439 -6.39 -12.53 21.08
CA ASP A 439 -7.17 -13.76 21.10
C ASP A 439 -8.09 -13.95 19.88
N GLY A 440 -8.15 -12.96 18.98
CA GLY A 440 -8.96 -13.00 17.76
C GLY A 440 -10.39 -12.49 17.93
N GLN A 441 -10.80 -12.11 19.14
CA GLN A 441 -12.14 -11.58 19.38
C GLN A 441 -12.25 -10.14 18.87
N VAL A 442 -13.37 -9.83 18.22
CA VAL A 442 -13.69 -8.46 17.81
C VAL A 442 -14.06 -7.66 19.06
N GLN A 443 -13.15 -6.84 19.55
CA GLN A 443 -13.38 -5.97 20.71
C GLN A 443 -14.20 -4.73 20.33
N HIS A 444 -13.97 -4.19 19.13
CA HIS A 444 -14.67 -3.00 18.66
C HIS A 444 -14.82 -3.01 17.14
N ALA A 445 -15.97 -2.56 16.65
CA ALA A 445 -16.17 -2.26 15.25
C ALA A 445 -17.11 -1.05 15.12
N SER A 446 -16.66 0.03 14.49
CA SER A 446 -17.52 1.16 14.15
C SER A 446 -17.29 1.63 12.72
N SER A 447 -18.26 2.40 12.23
CA SER A 447 -18.14 3.10 10.96
C SER A 447 -18.62 4.54 11.07
N SER A 448 -18.01 5.42 10.29
CA SER A 448 -18.44 6.80 10.19
C SER A 448 -19.75 6.91 9.38
N LYS A 449 -20.44 8.04 9.54
CA LYS A 449 -21.30 8.55 8.45
C LYS A 449 -20.45 8.79 7.19
N GLU A 450 -21.09 9.03 6.06
CA GLU A 450 -20.38 9.39 4.83
C GLU A 450 -19.43 10.58 5.03
N ILE A 451 -18.33 10.60 4.26
CA ILE A 451 -17.33 11.67 4.32
C ILE A 451 -17.96 13.03 4.06
N LYS A 452 -17.93 13.91 5.07
CA LYS A 452 -18.53 15.25 5.05
C LYS A 452 -18.09 16.08 3.83
N THR A 453 -19.00 16.95 3.35
CA THR A 453 -18.74 18.00 2.35
C THR A 453 -18.49 19.35 3.03
N GLY A 454 -17.97 20.32 2.28
CA GLY A 454 -17.64 21.65 2.80
C GLY A 454 -18.82 22.60 2.98
N LYS A 455 -19.95 22.40 2.30
CA LYS A 455 -21.14 23.25 2.42
C LYS A 455 -22.41 22.44 2.65
N GLU A 456 -23.38 23.06 3.32
CA GLU A 456 -24.74 22.51 3.45
C GLU A 456 -25.44 22.47 2.08
N GLY A 457 -26.26 21.43 1.85
CA GLY A 457 -26.91 21.18 0.56
C GLY A 457 -26.00 20.60 -0.54
N ASP A 458 -24.69 20.44 -0.28
CA ASP A 458 -23.77 19.78 -1.21
C ASP A 458 -24.14 18.31 -1.40
N LYS A 459 -24.41 17.91 -2.64
CA LYS A 459 -24.60 16.50 -3.02
C LYS A 459 -23.36 15.98 -3.74
N VAL A 460 -22.68 15.00 -3.15
CA VAL A 460 -21.55 14.30 -3.77
C VAL A 460 -22.08 13.48 -4.95
N LYS A 461 -21.55 13.75 -6.15
CA LYS A 461 -21.84 12.98 -7.36
C LYS A 461 -20.79 11.93 -7.67
N TYR A 462 -19.56 12.21 -7.24
CA TYR A 462 -18.43 11.31 -7.35
C TYR A 462 -17.43 11.70 -6.26
N ALA A 463 -16.86 10.72 -5.59
CA ALA A 463 -15.79 10.89 -4.63
C ALA A 463 -14.74 9.81 -4.85
N PHE A 464 -13.48 10.21 -4.77
CA PHE A 464 -12.40 9.32 -4.41
C PHE A 464 -11.83 9.86 -3.10
N SER A 465 -11.57 8.98 -2.14
CA SER A 465 -10.96 9.32 -0.87
C SER A 465 -9.92 8.27 -0.50
N ASN A 466 -8.77 8.74 -0.01
CA ASN A 466 -7.86 7.97 0.83
C ASN A 466 -8.13 8.32 2.30
N LEU A 467 -7.70 7.43 3.17
CA LEU A 467 -7.64 7.65 4.60
C LEU A 467 -6.36 6.99 5.09
N ASP A 468 -5.55 7.78 5.78
CA ASP A 468 -4.31 7.28 6.37
C ASP A 468 -4.32 7.66 7.87
N PHE A 469 -3.71 6.82 8.70
CA PHE A 469 -3.35 7.21 10.08
C PHE A 469 -2.46 8.44 10.02
N TRP A 470 -2.65 9.37 10.96
CA TRP A 470 -1.90 10.61 10.96
C TRP A 470 -1.02 10.72 12.20
N PHE A 471 -1.59 11.02 13.37
CA PHE A 471 -0.87 11.12 14.65
C PHE A 471 -1.86 10.97 15.80
N ASP A 472 -1.39 10.57 16.98
CA ASP A 472 -2.22 10.29 18.16
C ASP A 472 -3.44 9.42 17.82
N ASN A 473 -4.63 10.00 17.94
CA ASN A 473 -5.90 9.40 17.62
C ASN A 473 -6.58 10.07 16.41
N PHE A 474 -5.78 10.73 15.57
CA PHE A 474 -6.22 11.42 14.37
C PHE A 474 -5.87 10.68 13.09
N PHE A 475 -6.80 10.75 12.15
CA PHE A 475 -6.70 10.28 10.79
C PHE A 475 -6.86 11.46 9.84
N ILE A 476 -6.26 11.33 8.65
CA ILE A 476 -6.39 12.30 7.57
C ILE A 476 -7.13 11.64 6.40
N ALA A 477 -8.31 12.17 6.07
CA ALA A 477 -9.04 11.76 4.89
C ALA A 477 -8.89 12.82 3.80
N TYR A 478 -8.50 12.42 2.61
CA TYR A 478 -8.29 13.36 1.51
C TYR A 478 -8.63 12.73 0.17
N GLY A 479 -8.91 13.57 -0.81
CA GLY A 479 -9.19 13.09 -2.15
C GLY A 479 -9.95 14.11 -2.96
N LYS A 480 -10.58 13.65 -4.05
CA LYS A 480 -11.25 14.52 -5.01
C LYS A 480 -12.75 14.26 -5.02
N GLN A 481 -13.54 15.32 -4.92
CA GLN A 481 -14.98 15.25 -4.98
C GLN A 481 -15.54 16.10 -6.12
N LYS A 482 -16.54 15.57 -6.81
CA LYS A 482 -17.42 16.34 -7.69
C LYS A 482 -18.71 16.60 -6.94
N ILE A 483 -18.94 17.86 -6.61
CA ILE A 483 -20.03 18.31 -5.77
C ILE A 483 -21.04 19.06 -6.64
N LYS A 484 -22.34 18.81 -6.41
CA LYS A 484 -23.43 19.63 -6.96
C LYS A 484 -24.18 20.29 -5.80
N ASN A 485 -24.31 21.60 -5.83
CA ASN A 485 -25.15 22.35 -4.89
C ASN A 485 -26.14 23.19 -5.68
N THR A 486 -27.43 23.00 -5.42
CA THR A 486 -28.51 23.71 -6.10
C THR A 486 -29.01 24.93 -5.31
N ALA A 487 -28.62 25.05 -4.04
CA ALA A 487 -29.04 26.13 -3.14
C ALA A 487 -28.08 27.33 -3.14
N THR A 488 -26.86 27.20 -3.66
CA THR A 488 -25.89 28.29 -3.76
C THR A 488 -26.05 29.11 -5.04
N GLU A 489 -26.11 30.44 -4.93
CA GLU A 489 -25.90 31.35 -6.05
C GLU A 489 -24.48 31.16 -6.63
N GLY A 490 -24.37 30.99 -7.96
CA GLY A 490 -23.09 30.75 -8.67
C GLY A 490 -22.88 29.32 -9.20
N LYS A 491 -21.62 28.84 -9.22
CA LYS A 491 -21.24 27.55 -9.83
C LYS A 491 -21.87 26.36 -9.08
N ARG A 492 -23.02 25.90 -9.60
CA ARG A 492 -23.77 24.74 -9.10
C ARG A 492 -23.01 23.41 -9.12
N LYS A 493 -21.88 23.32 -9.83
CA LYS A 493 -21.02 22.12 -9.92
C LYS A 493 -19.58 22.52 -9.65
N ARG A 494 -18.93 21.87 -8.68
CA ARG A 494 -17.52 22.11 -8.33
C ARG A 494 -16.74 20.80 -8.30
N LYS A 495 -15.45 20.87 -8.62
CA LYS A 495 -14.49 19.79 -8.40
C LYS A 495 -13.48 20.28 -7.37
N VAL A 496 -13.37 19.58 -6.25
CA VAL A 496 -12.51 20.02 -5.14
C VAL A 496 -11.53 18.92 -4.76
N LEU A 497 -10.32 19.32 -4.38
CA LEU A 497 -9.46 18.53 -3.51
C LEU A 497 -9.87 18.85 -2.08
N PHE A 498 -10.15 17.84 -1.26
CA PHE A 498 -10.44 18.05 0.14
C PHE A 498 -9.39 17.39 1.02
N VAL A 499 -9.23 17.93 2.22
CA VAL A 499 -8.48 17.33 3.32
C VAL A 499 -9.31 17.49 4.59
N SER A 500 -9.55 16.39 5.31
CA SER A 500 -10.33 16.35 6.53
C SER A 500 -9.50 15.75 7.66
N LYS A 501 -9.44 16.43 8.80
CA LYS A 501 -8.94 15.90 10.07
C LYS A 501 -10.07 15.18 10.78
N ILE A 502 -9.82 13.93 11.13
CA ILE A 502 -10.81 13.02 11.72
C ILE A 502 -10.21 12.49 13.01
N GLN A 503 -10.98 12.51 14.09
CA GLN A 503 -10.58 11.92 15.36
C GLN A 503 -11.31 10.60 15.57
N TYR A 504 -10.60 9.61 16.08
CA TYR A 504 -11.14 8.38 16.63
C TYR A 504 -10.96 8.43 18.15
N LYS A 505 -12.05 8.35 18.91
CA LYS A 505 -12.01 8.36 20.39
C LYS A 505 -12.74 7.17 20.92
#